data_AF-A0A8S3QM09-F1
#
_entry.id   AF-A0A8S3QM09-F1
#
_cell.length_a   1.000
_cell.length_b   1.000
_cell.length_c   1.000
_cell.angle_alpha   90.00
_cell.angle_beta   90.00
_cell.angle_gamma   90.00
#
_symmetry.space_group_name_H-M   'P 1'
#
loop_
_entity.id
_entity.type
_entity.pdbx_description
1 polymer ?
#
loop_
_entity_poly.entity_id
_entity_poly.type
_entity_poly.pdbx_seq_one_letter_code
_entity_poly.pdbx_strand_id
1 'polypeptide(L)'
;MAGIGNRLKIHPSDKNLLAFGRPDCSTQFQLDTGGGTHSRMMMTRDETDIQKAKTQERLTLEDVRFSDMRKKVPLLGRVPQSKMMTSNEDDKSFEQQKKDHISFIKLSFRQLECQQFVPAPNQQKIDKTGALKCHCGEVLKNHIPYEFNESNQHGKRKVPTYRYENLISSDLKPFIDLNNLGSKPPEKFPTLEWKADQAIKVKVTTSFGKIKFTGMEQVGGMKPAKYLRLTDEEKPDSVGLAIKLMKDHWRIMEPNTPSLIISVVGGAKNFKLNGKMRETFQSGLIKASQTTNAWMITSGFNMGVMKEVGLAVREGQSFEWYKDRFAHGLRCIGIAPWGYVKNRNCLTDHTFTVEGKFDKIAEYITSNVIEHAKPVPLNSDHTHFIFVDDGYRNLYRGVAQFRARFEKKLSDPIKKGGEGIPVVLIVVEGGRDAIEDAKTSLEHNIPVILCEGTGRAADILAYAYTNPDTGTKIRKLIKEAYFELKLADKDDPKAEQKAEDGINNVFESVKSCIAKKYMISIFHINKNEELDSEILKILLKAKDGEVPEEQRLERLKLALKWDRADIAQE
;
A
#
# COMPACT_ATOMS: atom_id res chain seq x y z
N MET A 1 -3.89 -31.41 43.00
CA MET A 1 -4.19 -30.55 44.18
C MET A 1 -3.29 -29.31 44.12
N ALA A 2 -3.62 -28.27 44.89
CA ALA A 2 -3.02 -26.92 44.99
C ALA A 2 -1.55 -26.73 44.49
N GLY A 3 -1.15 -25.59 43.89
CA GLY A 3 -1.80 -24.27 43.79
C GLY A 3 -1.25 -23.26 44.82
N ILE A 4 -1.28 -21.95 44.46
CA ILE A 4 -0.76 -20.78 45.22
C ILE A 4 0.78 -20.60 45.09
N GLY A 5 1.34 -19.40 44.85
CA GLY A 5 0.71 -18.14 44.44
C GLY A 5 1.52 -16.86 44.74
N ASN A 6 1.79 -16.07 43.69
CA ASN A 6 1.85 -14.60 43.64
C ASN A 6 2.80 -13.73 44.50
N ARG A 7 3.49 -12.79 43.80
CA ARG A 7 3.80 -11.38 44.17
C ARG A 7 4.85 -11.18 45.31
N LEU A 8 5.85 -10.28 45.18
CA LEU A 8 5.71 -8.86 44.84
C LEU A 8 7.04 -8.19 44.39
N LYS A 9 6.94 -6.95 43.89
CA LYS A 9 8.00 -6.01 43.49
C LYS A 9 8.82 -5.51 44.70
N ILE A 10 10.00 -4.90 44.46
CA ILE A 10 10.35 -3.48 44.76
C ILE A 10 11.87 -3.23 44.62
N HIS A 11 12.26 -2.11 43.97
CA HIS A 11 13.61 -1.51 44.05
C HIS A 11 13.70 -0.53 45.22
N PRO A 12 14.85 -0.48 45.91
CA PRO A 12 15.45 0.78 46.39
C PRO A 12 16.97 0.82 46.02
N SER A 13 17.46 1.78 45.24
CA SER A 13 17.78 3.19 45.57
C SER A 13 19.24 3.42 46.02
N ASP A 14 19.98 4.23 45.25
CA ASP A 14 20.85 5.32 45.72
C ASP A 14 21.64 5.21 47.04
N LYS A 15 22.98 5.09 46.97
CA LYS A 15 23.97 6.17 47.27
C LYS A 15 25.38 5.70 47.66
N ASN A 16 26.38 6.46 47.19
CA ASN A 16 27.71 6.79 47.77
C ASN A 16 28.66 5.62 48.18
N LEU A 17 29.95 5.65 47.83
CA LEU A 17 30.99 6.44 48.50
C LEU A 17 32.37 6.32 47.80
N LEU A 18 33.12 7.43 47.77
CA LEU A 18 34.60 7.61 47.79
C LEU A 18 35.49 6.88 46.73
N ALA A 19 36.33 7.51 45.89
CA ALA A 19 37.27 8.65 45.98
C ALA A 19 38.71 8.28 46.42
N PHE A 20 39.66 8.39 45.47
CA PHE A 20 41.13 8.64 45.56
C PHE A 20 41.66 8.61 44.11
N GLY A 21 42.55 9.46 43.58
CA GLY A 21 43.16 10.73 43.99
C GLY A 21 43.82 11.43 42.77
N ARG A 22 44.10 12.73 42.87
CA ARG A 22 44.83 13.57 41.88
C ARG A 22 46.22 13.95 42.47
N PRO A 23 47.28 14.33 41.72
CA PRO A 23 47.29 15.53 40.83
C PRO A 23 48.21 15.36 39.57
N ASP A 24 48.59 16.35 38.74
CA ASP A 24 48.19 17.77 38.60
C ASP A 24 48.35 18.31 37.15
N CYS A 25 47.65 19.39 36.82
CA CYS A 25 48.12 20.55 36.05
C CYS A 25 47.00 21.60 35.86
N SER A 26 47.40 22.87 35.85
CA SER A 26 46.54 24.08 35.85
C SER A 26 46.06 24.48 34.42
N THR A 27 45.26 25.52 34.16
CA THR A 27 45.02 26.78 34.89
C THR A 27 43.61 27.38 34.65
N GLN A 28 43.28 28.40 35.45
CA GLN A 28 41.99 29.07 35.68
C GLN A 28 41.34 29.81 34.49
N PHE A 29 40.04 30.11 34.63
CA PHE A 29 39.45 31.38 34.18
C PHE A 29 38.59 32.00 35.29
N GLN A 30 38.69 33.33 35.47
CA GLN A 30 37.95 34.10 36.48
C GLN A 30 36.55 34.49 36.00
N LEU A 31 35.64 34.64 36.96
CA LEU A 31 34.45 35.48 36.83
C LEU A 31 34.87 36.94 37.00
N ASP A 32 34.37 37.83 36.16
CA ASP A 32 34.29 39.25 36.51
C ASP A 32 33.07 39.94 35.90
N THR A 33 32.71 41.10 36.47
CA THR A 33 31.38 41.71 36.33
C THR A 33 31.33 43.00 35.51
N GLY A 34 30.23 43.18 34.77
CA GLY A 34 29.60 44.51 34.60
C GLY A 34 29.72 45.22 33.24
N GLY A 35 28.73 46.10 33.00
CA GLY A 35 28.85 47.28 32.12
C GLY A 35 28.63 47.08 30.62
N GLY A 36 27.45 47.46 30.12
CA GLY A 36 27.19 47.52 28.67
C GLY A 36 27.45 48.91 28.07
N THR A 37 27.69 48.95 26.76
CA THR A 37 27.45 50.14 25.90
C THR A 37 27.07 49.69 24.48
N HIS A 38 26.26 50.50 23.78
CA HIS A 38 25.72 50.16 22.47
C HIS A 38 26.78 50.23 21.35
N SER A 39 26.72 49.27 20.41
CA SER A 39 27.16 49.47 19.03
C SER A 39 26.05 49.06 18.07
N ARG A 40 25.69 49.98 17.17
CA ARG A 40 24.49 49.92 16.33
C ARG A 40 24.91 49.64 14.88
N MET A 41 24.97 48.37 14.48
CA MET A 41 25.06 48.02 13.06
C MET A 41 23.72 48.32 12.37
N MET A 42 23.73 49.21 11.38
CA MET A 42 22.62 49.36 10.46
C MET A 42 22.69 48.26 9.40
N MET A 43 21.71 47.37 9.39
CA MET A 43 21.42 46.55 8.21
C MET A 43 20.46 47.31 7.31
N THR A 44 20.90 47.60 6.08
CA THR A 44 20.02 48.05 5.00
C THR A 44 19.02 46.94 4.68
N ARG A 45 17.72 47.26 4.67
CA ARG A 45 16.68 46.33 4.24
C ARG A 45 16.65 46.26 2.72
N ASP A 46 17.15 45.17 2.15
CA ASP A 46 16.77 44.79 0.79
C ASP A 46 15.33 44.29 0.78
N GLU A 47 14.47 44.91 -0.04
CA GLU A 47 13.03 44.65 -0.05
C GLU A 47 12.64 43.34 -0.79
N THR A 48 13.62 42.55 -1.23
CA THR A 48 13.42 41.35 -2.06
C THR A 48 13.04 40.07 -1.30
N ASP A 49 13.24 39.98 0.02
CA ASP A 49 12.95 38.76 0.79
C ASP A 49 11.51 38.67 1.33
N ILE A 50 10.73 39.75 1.28
CA ILE A 50 9.36 39.79 1.81
C ILE A 50 8.38 38.94 0.98
N GLN A 51 8.70 38.61 -0.28
CA GLN A 51 7.86 37.73 -1.11
C GLN A 51 8.09 36.22 -0.89
N LYS A 52 9.17 35.79 -0.21
CA LYS A 52 9.40 34.36 0.10
C LYS A 52 8.74 33.89 1.39
N ALA A 53 8.17 34.80 2.19
CA ALA A 53 7.57 34.52 3.50
C ALA A 53 6.04 34.35 3.50
N LYS A 54 5.43 33.91 2.38
CA LYS A 54 3.98 33.57 2.29
C LYS A 54 3.68 32.20 1.70
N THR A 55 4.60 31.25 1.81
CA THR A 55 4.23 29.83 1.72
C THR A 55 3.40 29.47 2.94
N GLN A 56 2.07 29.64 2.86
CA GLN A 56 1.15 29.13 3.88
C GLN A 56 1.42 27.64 4.03
N GLU A 57 2.00 27.27 5.17
CA GLU A 57 2.11 25.88 5.58
C GLU A 57 0.71 25.38 5.91
N ARG A 58 -0.03 24.95 4.88
CA ARG A 58 -1.26 24.18 5.06
C ARG A 58 -0.92 23.04 6.03
N LEU A 59 -1.84 22.64 6.90
CA LEU A 59 -1.71 21.41 7.68
C LEU A 59 -2.49 20.30 6.97
N THR A 60 -2.25 19.02 7.29
CA THR A 60 -3.24 18.00 6.91
C THR A 60 -4.28 17.93 8.03
N LEU A 61 -5.46 17.44 7.69
CA LEU A 61 -6.62 17.41 8.59
C LEU A 61 -6.41 16.44 9.78
N GLU A 62 -5.37 15.63 9.70
CA GLU A 62 -4.82 14.86 10.79
C GLU A 62 -4.14 15.74 11.84
N ASP A 63 -3.35 16.72 11.41
CA ASP A 63 -2.42 17.45 12.27
C ASP A 63 -3.15 18.49 13.12
N VAL A 64 -4.25 19.06 12.61
CA VAL A 64 -5.17 19.88 13.42
C VAL A 64 -5.81 19.03 14.52
N ARG A 65 -6.33 17.84 14.18
CA ARG A 65 -6.92 16.95 15.19
C ARG A 65 -5.90 16.40 16.20
N PHE A 66 -4.65 16.18 15.80
CA PHE A 66 -3.57 15.79 16.72
C PHE A 66 -3.03 16.96 17.54
N SER A 67 -3.02 18.20 17.02
CA SER A 67 -2.70 19.40 17.81
C SER A 67 -3.76 19.65 18.88
N ASP A 68 -5.03 19.36 18.62
CA ASP A 68 -6.10 19.35 19.63
C ASP A 68 -5.96 18.24 20.66
N MET A 69 -5.51 17.04 20.27
CA MET A 69 -5.23 15.97 21.25
C MET A 69 -3.98 16.26 22.10
N ARG A 70 -2.98 16.98 21.57
CA ARG A 70 -1.86 17.55 22.35
C ARG A 70 -2.35 18.44 23.50
N LYS A 71 -3.51 19.09 23.38
CA LYS A 71 -4.11 19.90 24.46
C LYS A 71 -4.66 19.06 25.64
N LYS A 72 -4.72 17.72 25.54
CA LYS A 72 -5.49 16.86 26.48
C LYS A 72 -4.73 15.65 27.07
N VAL A 73 -3.48 15.38 26.72
CA VAL A 73 -2.74 14.17 27.16
C VAL A 73 -1.60 14.52 28.12
N PRO A 74 -1.63 14.12 29.41
CA PRO A 74 -0.67 14.57 30.44
C PRO A 74 0.80 14.12 30.28
N LEU A 75 1.09 13.18 29.38
CA LEU A 75 2.42 12.55 29.24
C LEU A 75 3.18 12.98 27.97
N LEU A 76 2.60 13.84 27.14
CA LEU A 76 3.29 14.50 26.03
C LEU A 76 3.68 15.91 26.52
N GLY A 77 4.93 16.30 26.29
CA GLY A 77 5.55 17.48 26.94
C GLY A 77 4.74 18.77 26.83
N ARG A 78 4.79 19.60 27.89
CA ARG A 78 4.01 20.84 28.02
C ARG A 78 4.22 21.78 26.82
N VAL A 79 3.13 22.14 26.16
CA VAL A 79 3.10 23.24 25.18
C VAL A 79 3.17 24.59 25.93
N PRO A 80 3.93 25.60 25.44
CA PRO A 80 3.91 26.94 26.02
C PRO A 80 2.50 27.57 25.98
N GLN A 81 2.09 28.24 27.06
CA GLN A 81 0.74 28.83 27.18
C GLN A 81 0.39 29.80 26.05
N SER A 82 1.37 30.46 25.44
CA SER A 82 1.18 31.34 24.28
C SER A 82 0.60 30.65 23.03
N LYS A 83 0.66 29.32 22.93
CA LYS A 83 0.01 28.52 21.87
C LYS A 83 -1.32 27.88 22.28
N MET A 84 -1.81 28.11 23.52
CA MET A 84 -3.09 27.53 23.98
C MET A 84 -4.32 28.36 23.59
N MET A 85 -4.12 29.60 23.13
CA MET A 85 -5.16 30.46 22.56
C MET A 85 -5.27 30.19 21.04
N THR A 86 -6.08 29.22 20.63
CA THR A 86 -6.43 29.08 19.20
C THR A 86 -7.41 30.17 18.80
N SER A 87 -7.17 30.79 17.64
CA SER A 87 -8.02 31.86 17.12
C SER A 87 -9.22 31.29 16.36
N ASN A 88 -10.30 32.08 16.22
CA ASN A 88 -11.44 31.72 15.36
C ASN A 88 -11.08 31.63 13.85
N GLU A 89 -9.84 31.94 13.47
CA GLU A 89 -9.36 31.86 12.09
C GLU A 89 -8.77 30.47 11.77
N ASP A 90 -8.16 29.80 12.77
CA ASP A 90 -7.57 28.47 12.64
C ASP A 90 -8.63 27.41 12.30
N ASP A 91 -9.78 27.44 13.00
CA ASP A 91 -10.90 26.51 12.77
C ASP A 91 -11.56 26.71 11.39
N LYS A 92 -11.64 27.96 10.91
CA LYS A 92 -12.13 28.26 9.56
C LYS A 92 -11.19 27.75 8.48
N SER A 93 -9.88 27.86 8.71
CA SER A 93 -8.84 27.31 7.82
C SER A 93 -8.92 25.78 7.73
N PHE A 94 -9.14 25.10 8.86
CA PHE A 94 -9.35 23.65 8.90
C PHE A 94 -10.58 23.19 8.09
N GLU A 95 -11.75 23.80 8.32
CA GLU A 95 -12.97 23.43 7.59
C GLU A 95 -12.88 23.73 6.09
N GLN A 96 -12.13 24.75 5.68
CA GLN A 96 -11.86 24.97 4.25
C GLN A 96 -10.97 23.87 3.66
N GLN A 97 -9.86 23.52 4.33
CA GLN A 97 -8.98 22.43 3.89
C GLN A 97 -9.71 21.07 3.81
N LYS A 98 -10.68 20.84 4.70
CA LYS A 98 -11.58 19.67 4.68
C LYS A 98 -12.44 19.64 3.42
N LYS A 99 -13.12 20.76 3.12
CA LYS A 99 -13.94 20.91 1.91
C LYS A 99 -13.11 20.76 0.65
N ASP A 100 -11.92 21.35 0.59
CA ASP A 100 -11.01 21.24 -0.54
C ASP A 100 -10.58 19.79 -0.80
N HIS A 101 -10.22 19.05 0.27
CA HIS A 101 -9.84 17.64 0.16
C HIS A 101 -10.98 16.73 -0.31
N ILE A 102 -12.16 16.86 0.28
CA ILE A 102 -13.35 16.09 -0.10
C ILE A 102 -13.75 16.43 -1.55
N SER A 103 -13.70 17.70 -1.93
CA SER A 103 -14.01 18.16 -3.30
C SER A 103 -13.00 17.61 -4.31
N PHE A 104 -11.69 17.67 -4.01
CA PHE A 104 -10.66 17.10 -4.86
C PHE A 104 -10.88 15.61 -5.11
N ILE A 105 -11.11 14.81 -4.06
CA ILE A 105 -11.36 13.36 -4.21
C ILE A 105 -12.58 13.09 -5.09
N LYS A 106 -13.69 13.81 -4.86
CA LYS A 106 -14.94 13.60 -5.59
C LYS A 106 -14.87 13.99 -7.06
N LEU A 107 -14.19 15.07 -7.38
CA LEU A 107 -13.98 15.49 -8.76
C LEU A 107 -13.05 14.51 -9.49
N SER A 108 -11.99 14.07 -8.80
CA SER A 108 -10.88 13.29 -9.40
C SER A 108 -11.15 11.80 -9.55
N PHE A 109 -11.83 11.14 -8.61
CA PHE A 109 -11.89 9.67 -8.57
C PHE A 109 -13.31 9.11 -8.74
N ARG A 110 -13.37 7.92 -9.34
CA ARG A 110 -14.59 7.14 -9.55
C ARG A 110 -14.48 5.75 -8.91
N GLN A 111 -15.60 5.07 -8.76
CA GLN A 111 -15.72 3.69 -8.32
C GLN A 111 -16.76 2.96 -9.19
N LEU A 112 -16.66 1.64 -9.28
CA LEU A 112 -17.54 0.82 -10.12
C LEU A 112 -18.51 0.02 -9.24
N GLU A 113 -19.81 0.04 -9.56
CA GLU A 113 -20.81 -0.77 -8.87
C GLU A 113 -21.72 -1.53 -9.84
N CYS A 114 -22.01 -2.79 -9.53
CA CYS A 114 -22.92 -3.62 -10.32
C CYS A 114 -24.38 -3.33 -9.94
N GLN A 115 -25.10 -2.66 -10.84
CA GLN A 115 -26.49 -2.23 -10.70
C GLN A 115 -27.51 -3.19 -11.33
N GLN A 116 -27.07 -4.24 -12.02
CA GLN A 116 -27.95 -5.27 -12.57
C GLN A 116 -27.54 -6.63 -12.01
N PHE A 117 -28.43 -7.22 -11.21
CA PHE A 117 -28.26 -8.56 -10.68
C PHE A 117 -28.70 -9.60 -11.71
N VAL A 118 -27.77 -10.47 -12.13
CA VAL A 118 -28.06 -11.65 -12.95
C VAL A 118 -27.38 -12.87 -12.31
N PRO A 119 -28.12 -13.95 -11.96
CA PRO A 119 -27.55 -15.20 -11.46
C PRO A 119 -26.48 -15.78 -12.38
N ALA A 120 -25.32 -16.17 -11.84
CA ALA A 120 -24.32 -16.90 -12.60
C ALA A 120 -24.83 -18.31 -12.99
N PRO A 121 -24.55 -18.83 -14.21
CA PRO A 121 -25.20 -20.03 -14.74
C PRO A 121 -24.90 -21.32 -13.97
N ASN A 122 -23.69 -21.47 -13.39
CA ASN A 122 -23.26 -22.71 -12.73
C ASN A 122 -23.54 -22.71 -11.21
N GLN A 123 -24.71 -22.22 -10.78
CA GLN A 123 -25.07 -22.07 -9.36
C GLN A 123 -25.31 -23.39 -8.59
N GLN A 124 -25.27 -24.56 -9.25
CA GLN A 124 -25.72 -25.83 -8.66
C GLN A 124 -25.01 -26.29 -7.37
N LYS A 125 -23.81 -25.77 -7.01
CA LYS A 125 -23.08 -26.17 -5.78
C LYS A 125 -22.21 -25.06 -5.16
N ILE A 126 -22.73 -23.86 -4.89
CA ILE A 126 -21.89 -22.74 -4.39
C ILE A 126 -22.41 -22.11 -3.07
N ASP A 127 -21.60 -22.31 -2.02
CA ASP A 127 -21.77 -21.95 -0.60
C ASP A 127 -22.85 -22.71 0.21
N LYS A 128 -22.48 -23.11 1.44
CA LYS A 128 -23.35 -23.79 2.43
C LYS A 128 -24.61 -22.99 2.82
N THR A 129 -24.66 -21.71 2.47
CA THR A 129 -25.76 -20.78 2.75
C THR A 129 -26.78 -20.67 1.62
N GLY A 130 -26.55 -21.29 0.45
CA GLY A 130 -27.48 -21.27 -0.68
C GLY A 130 -27.75 -19.90 -1.31
N ALA A 131 -26.90 -18.89 -1.05
CA ALA A 131 -27.18 -17.51 -1.43
C ALA A 131 -26.85 -17.22 -2.91
N LEU A 132 -27.77 -16.53 -3.59
CA LEU A 132 -27.66 -16.12 -4.99
C LEU A 132 -26.40 -15.26 -5.28
N LYS A 133 -25.55 -15.72 -6.21
CA LYS A 133 -24.37 -14.98 -6.70
C LYS A 133 -24.59 -14.42 -8.10
N CYS A 134 -24.27 -13.14 -8.26
CA CYS A 134 -24.28 -12.43 -9.52
C CYS A 134 -23.08 -12.82 -10.40
N HIS A 135 -23.18 -12.62 -11.72
CA HIS A 135 -22.05 -12.67 -12.65
C HIS A 135 -20.85 -11.78 -12.26
N CYS A 136 -21.07 -10.65 -11.58
CA CYS A 136 -19.96 -9.83 -11.06
C CYS A 136 -19.21 -10.46 -9.87
N GLY A 137 -19.69 -11.60 -9.35
CA GLY A 137 -19.13 -12.34 -8.22
C GLY A 137 -19.70 -11.96 -6.85
N GLU A 138 -20.54 -10.93 -6.75
CA GLU A 138 -21.19 -10.49 -5.51
C GLU A 138 -22.41 -11.35 -5.15
N VAL A 139 -22.73 -11.44 -3.85
CA VAL A 139 -23.98 -12.06 -3.38
C VAL A 139 -25.10 -11.01 -3.43
N LEU A 140 -26.32 -11.38 -3.85
CA LEU A 140 -27.45 -10.44 -4.00
C LEU A 140 -27.62 -9.48 -2.80
N LYS A 141 -27.63 -9.99 -1.56
CA LYS A 141 -27.75 -9.21 -0.31
C LYS A 141 -26.61 -8.20 -0.03
N ASN A 142 -25.50 -8.30 -0.77
CA ASN A 142 -24.33 -7.42 -0.65
C ASN A 142 -24.24 -6.42 -1.80
N HIS A 143 -25.08 -6.54 -2.85
CA HIS A 143 -25.17 -5.48 -3.85
C HIS A 143 -25.62 -4.19 -3.18
N ILE A 144 -25.07 -3.06 -3.63
CA ILE A 144 -25.51 -1.73 -3.21
C ILE A 144 -26.64 -1.33 -4.17
N PRO A 145 -27.93 -1.35 -3.74
CA PRO A 145 -29.01 -0.89 -4.59
C PRO A 145 -28.81 0.60 -4.86
N TYR A 146 -29.14 1.06 -6.05
CA TYR A 146 -29.03 2.47 -6.37
C TYR A 146 -30.03 2.86 -7.43
N GLU A 147 -30.87 3.81 -7.06
CA GLU A 147 -31.40 4.84 -7.94
C GLU A 147 -31.35 6.17 -7.19
N PHE A 148 -31.31 7.26 -7.96
CA PHE A 148 -31.50 8.61 -7.46
C PHE A 148 -32.34 9.36 -8.49
N ASN A 149 -33.49 9.89 -8.06
CA ASN A 149 -34.22 10.94 -8.77
C ASN A 149 -35.24 11.56 -7.81
N GLU A 150 -35.10 12.87 -7.55
CA GLU A 150 -36.21 13.71 -7.11
C GLU A 150 -36.30 14.92 -8.05
N SER A 151 -37.41 15.04 -8.77
CA SER A 151 -37.86 16.33 -9.28
C SER A 151 -38.26 17.18 -8.08
N ASN A 152 -37.58 18.31 -7.91
CA ASN A 152 -37.58 19.10 -6.69
C ASN A 152 -38.93 19.81 -6.44
N GLN A 153 -39.58 19.50 -5.32
CA GLN A 153 -40.51 20.42 -4.66
C GLN A 153 -40.32 20.34 -3.13
N HIS A 154 -40.05 21.49 -2.49
CA HIS A 154 -40.04 21.69 -1.03
C HIS A 154 -38.88 21.08 -0.20
N GLY A 155 -37.62 21.30 -0.59
CA GLY A 155 -36.53 21.75 0.31
C GLY A 155 -36.07 20.85 1.48
N LYS A 156 -36.65 19.66 1.68
CA LYS A 156 -36.25 18.71 2.73
C LYS A 156 -35.30 17.67 2.12
N ARG A 157 -34.12 17.47 2.74
CA ARG A 157 -33.23 16.34 2.40
C ARG A 157 -33.96 15.02 2.66
N LYS A 158 -34.50 14.36 1.63
CA LYS A 158 -35.02 13.00 1.77
C LYS A 158 -33.86 12.00 1.86
N VAL A 159 -34.04 10.98 2.70
CA VAL A 159 -33.13 9.84 2.79
C VAL A 159 -33.41 8.94 1.57
N PRO A 160 -32.40 8.48 0.80
CA PRO A 160 -32.65 7.60 -0.33
C PRO A 160 -33.27 6.27 0.13
N THR A 161 -34.43 5.92 -0.43
CA THR A 161 -35.09 4.63 -0.16
C THR A 161 -34.61 3.57 -1.14
N TYR A 162 -33.67 2.75 -0.70
CA TYR A 162 -33.07 1.68 -1.51
C TYR A 162 -34.01 0.48 -1.63
N ARG A 163 -34.30 0.06 -2.87
CA ARG A 163 -35.08 -1.16 -3.15
C ARG A 163 -34.29 -2.13 -4.03
N TYR A 164 -34.21 -3.38 -3.58
CA TYR A 164 -33.65 -4.48 -4.39
C TYR A 164 -34.49 -4.77 -5.65
N GLU A 165 -35.76 -4.34 -5.66
CA GLU A 165 -36.67 -4.30 -6.81
C GLU A 165 -36.04 -3.69 -8.07
N ASN A 166 -35.08 -2.77 -7.93
CA ASN A 166 -34.48 -2.03 -9.05
C ASN A 166 -33.14 -2.63 -9.50
N LEU A 167 -32.54 -3.51 -8.69
CA LEU A 167 -31.37 -4.34 -9.07
C LEU A 167 -31.77 -5.55 -9.92
N ILE A 168 -33.02 -6.01 -9.80
CA ILE A 168 -33.48 -7.32 -10.29
C ILE A 168 -34.42 -7.10 -11.50
N SER A 169 -34.12 -7.74 -12.64
CA SER A 169 -35.00 -7.70 -13.83
C SER A 169 -36.41 -8.18 -13.50
N SER A 170 -37.43 -7.68 -14.21
CA SER A 170 -38.82 -8.15 -14.14
C SER A 170 -38.92 -9.67 -14.16
N ASP A 171 -38.09 -10.32 -14.98
CA ASP A 171 -38.13 -11.75 -15.27
C ASP A 171 -37.59 -12.59 -14.10
N LEU A 172 -36.78 -11.99 -13.22
CA LEU A 172 -36.24 -12.63 -12.02
C LEU A 172 -37.08 -12.39 -10.76
N LYS A 173 -37.91 -11.33 -10.72
CA LYS A 173 -38.75 -11.00 -9.55
C LYS A 173 -39.65 -12.15 -9.07
N PRO A 174 -40.28 -12.97 -9.93
CA PRO A 174 -41.10 -14.10 -9.49
C PRO A 174 -40.32 -15.21 -8.76
N PHE A 175 -38.99 -15.25 -8.92
CA PHE A 175 -38.13 -16.33 -8.42
C PHE A 175 -37.26 -15.92 -7.22
N ILE A 176 -37.37 -14.67 -6.76
CA ILE A 176 -36.56 -14.10 -5.68
C ILE A 176 -37.48 -13.50 -4.61
N ASP A 177 -37.49 -14.07 -3.41
CA ASP A 177 -38.16 -13.47 -2.27
C ASP A 177 -37.39 -12.23 -1.80
N LEU A 178 -37.93 -11.05 -2.11
CA LEU A 178 -37.37 -9.76 -1.70
C LEU A 178 -37.43 -9.53 -0.19
N ASN A 179 -38.34 -10.19 0.53
CA ASN A 179 -38.44 -10.11 1.98
C ASN A 179 -37.41 -11.04 2.66
N ASN A 180 -36.97 -12.09 1.97
CA ASN A 180 -35.95 -13.03 2.44
C ASN A 180 -34.89 -13.31 1.36
N LEU A 181 -33.99 -12.35 1.17
CA LEU A 181 -32.83 -12.43 0.26
C LEU A 181 -31.80 -13.54 0.63
N GLY A 182 -32.04 -14.28 1.71
CA GLY A 182 -31.29 -15.47 2.11
C GLY A 182 -31.96 -16.81 1.76
N SER A 183 -33.17 -16.79 1.19
CA SER A 183 -33.90 -17.99 0.78
C SER A 183 -33.13 -18.78 -0.30
N LYS A 184 -33.23 -20.12 -0.26
CA LYS A 184 -32.62 -20.96 -1.31
C LYS A 184 -33.37 -20.68 -2.63
N PRO A 185 -32.67 -20.27 -3.70
CA PRO A 185 -33.27 -20.01 -4.98
C PRO A 185 -33.80 -21.31 -5.66
N PRO A 186 -34.94 -21.30 -6.38
CA PRO A 186 -35.48 -22.48 -7.08
C PRO A 186 -34.50 -23.14 -8.06
N GLU A 187 -34.69 -24.41 -8.38
CA GLU A 187 -33.67 -25.17 -9.14
C GLU A 187 -33.56 -24.80 -10.64
N LYS A 188 -34.49 -23.97 -11.14
CA LYS A 188 -34.49 -23.45 -12.52
C LYS A 188 -34.81 -21.96 -12.51
N PHE A 189 -34.03 -21.19 -13.27
CA PHE A 189 -34.20 -19.76 -13.50
C PHE A 189 -34.17 -19.45 -14.99
N PRO A 190 -34.76 -18.31 -15.43
CA PRO A 190 -34.48 -17.78 -16.75
C PRO A 190 -32.99 -17.46 -16.87
N THR A 191 -32.34 -17.98 -17.91
CA THR A 191 -30.99 -17.57 -18.29
C THR A 191 -31.07 -16.19 -18.93
N LEU A 192 -30.66 -15.15 -18.20
CA LEU A 192 -30.53 -13.81 -18.74
C LEU A 192 -29.10 -13.54 -19.21
N GLU A 193 -28.97 -12.75 -20.28
CA GLU A 193 -27.67 -12.28 -20.74
C GLU A 193 -27.11 -11.24 -19.76
N TRP A 194 -25.88 -11.44 -19.28
CA TRP A 194 -25.17 -10.46 -18.46
C TRP A 194 -24.04 -9.80 -19.27
N LYS A 195 -24.14 -8.48 -19.44
CA LYS A 195 -23.12 -7.64 -20.10
C LYS A 195 -22.49 -6.71 -19.08
N ALA A 196 -21.16 -6.75 -18.97
CA ALA A 196 -20.41 -5.94 -18.00
C ALA A 196 -20.71 -4.44 -18.14
N ASP A 197 -20.71 -3.91 -19.38
CA ASP A 197 -20.92 -2.48 -19.67
C ASP A 197 -22.35 -2.01 -19.34
N GLN A 198 -23.32 -2.93 -19.34
CA GLN A 198 -24.70 -2.65 -18.96
C GLN A 198 -24.89 -2.75 -17.45
N ALA A 199 -24.33 -3.78 -16.82
CA ALA A 199 -24.52 -4.06 -15.40
C ALA A 199 -23.63 -3.23 -14.46
N ILE A 200 -22.38 -2.97 -14.84
CA ILE A 200 -21.39 -2.25 -14.02
C ILE A 200 -21.41 -0.77 -14.42
N LYS A 201 -21.67 0.12 -13.46
CA LYS A 201 -21.72 1.58 -13.69
C LYS A 201 -20.69 2.33 -12.85
N VAL A 202 -20.13 3.35 -13.49
CA VAL A 202 -19.21 4.34 -12.90
C VAL A 202 -19.98 5.28 -11.97
N LYS A 203 -19.44 5.52 -10.78
CA LYS A 203 -19.98 6.44 -9.77
C LYS A 203 -18.86 7.28 -9.17
N VAL A 204 -19.19 8.42 -8.54
CA VAL A 204 -18.24 9.16 -7.70
C VAL A 204 -17.78 8.27 -6.54
N THR A 205 -16.49 8.29 -6.19
CA THR A 205 -15.99 7.48 -5.07
C THR A 205 -16.59 7.94 -3.73
N THR A 206 -17.01 6.96 -2.91
CA THR A 206 -17.53 7.18 -1.55
C THR A 206 -16.71 6.44 -0.49
N SER A 207 -15.66 5.74 -0.92
CA SER A 207 -14.79 4.91 -0.08
C SER A 207 -13.39 5.52 0.00
N PHE A 208 -13.24 6.48 0.90
CA PHE A 208 -11.97 7.12 1.22
C PHE A 208 -11.98 7.56 2.69
N GLY A 209 -10.80 7.77 3.27
CA GLY A 209 -10.65 8.26 4.64
C GLY A 209 -9.51 7.56 5.37
N LYS A 210 -9.76 7.14 6.62
CA LYS A 210 -8.79 6.45 7.46
C LYS A 210 -9.29 5.10 7.96
N ILE A 211 -8.39 4.13 8.10
CA ILE A 211 -8.62 2.80 8.67
C ILE A 211 -7.93 2.74 10.03
N LYS A 212 -8.68 2.37 11.07
CA LYS A 212 -8.12 1.90 12.34
C LYS A 212 -8.32 0.40 12.42
N PHE A 213 -7.22 -0.34 12.46
CA PHE A 213 -7.27 -1.77 12.68
C PHE A 213 -7.68 -2.08 14.11
N THR A 214 -8.44 -3.15 14.31
CA THR A 214 -8.88 -3.63 15.62
C THR A 214 -8.73 -5.16 15.71
N GLY A 215 -8.49 -5.69 16.92
CA GLY A 215 -8.46 -7.14 17.17
C GLY A 215 -7.08 -7.84 17.18
N MET A 216 -5.97 -7.11 17.30
CA MET A 216 -4.63 -7.66 17.57
C MET A 216 -3.86 -6.75 18.54
N GLU A 217 -2.83 -7.27 19.21
CA GLU A 217 -1.88 -6.46 19.99
C GLU A 217 -1.07 -5.57 19.03
N GLN A 218 -1.21 -4.25 19.18
CA GLN A 218 -0.67 -3.28 18.22
C GLN A 218 0.61 -2.62 18.74
N VAL A 219 1.71 -2.83 18.02
CA VAL A 219 2.91 -1.98 18.10
C VAL A 219 2.91 -0.96 16.95
N GLY A 220 2.59 -1.38 15.72
CA GLY A 220 2.50 -0.47 14.55
C GLY A 220 1.22 0.38 14.47
N GLY A 221 0.17 0.04 15.23
CA GLY A 221 -1.17 0.63 15.11
C GLY A 221 -1.38 2.01 15.73
N MET A 222 -0.31 2.70 16.16
CA MET A 222 -0.39 4.01 16.82
C MET A 222 -1.05 5.10 15.95
N LYS A 223 -1.02 4.95 14.62
CA LYS A 223 -1.56 5.91 13.66
C LYS A 223 -2.49 5.21 12.65
N PRO A 224 -3.72 5.73 12.41
CA PRO A 224 -4.63 5.17 11.42
C PRO A 224 -4.07 5.25 9.98
N ALA A 225 -4.19 4.16 9.22
CA ALA A 225 -3.78 4.11 7.82
C ALA A 225 -4.72 4.96 6.94
N LYS A 226 -4.21 5.63 5.92
CA LYS A 226 -5.03 6.40 4.96
C LYS A 226 -5.45 5.50 3.79
N TYR A 227 -6.66 5.68 3.25
CA TYR A 227 -7.12 4.90 2.10
C TYR A 227 -7.95 5.68 1.08
N LEU A 228 -7.89 5.22 -0.17
CA LEU A 228 -8.72 5.64 -1.30
C LEU A 228 -9.19 4.40 -2.09
N ARG A 229 -10.45 4.37 -2.51
CA ARG A 229 -10.96 3.52 -3.60
C ARG A 229 -11.05 4.34 -4.89
N LEU A 230 -10.45 3.83 -5.96
CA LEU A 230 -10.50 4.38 -7.31
C LEU A 230 -10.79 3.28 -8.33
N THR A 231 -11.12 3.67 -9.56
CA THR A 231 -11.09 2.79 -10.73
C THR A 231 -9.92 3.21 -11.65
N ASP A 232 -9.38 2.26 -12.40
CA ASP A 232 -8.16 2.47 -13.21
C ASP A 232 -8.49 3.06 -14.59
N GLU A 233 -8.63 4.39 -14.65
CA GLU A 233 -8.87 5.16 -15.87
C GLU A 233 -7.57 5.81 -16.41
N GLU A 234 -7.44 5.90 -17.74
CA GLU A 234 -6.37 6.67 -18.40
C GLU A 234 -6.71 8.17 -18.52
N LYS A 235 -8.02 8.47 -18.63
CA LYS A 235 -8.55 9.82 -18.84
C LYS A 235 -9.81 10.00 -17.98
N PRO A 236 -9.75 10.73 -16.86
CA PRO A 236 -8.56 11.39 -16.32
C PRO A 236 -7.48 10.39 -15.86
N ASP A 237 -6.22 10.83 -15.80
CA ASP A 237 -5.08 10.01 -15.36
C ASP A 237 -5.23 9.63 -13.87
N SER A 238 -5.81 8.46 -13.62
CA SER A 238 -6.12 7.98 -12.27
C SER A 238 -4.87 7.77 -11.42
N VAL A 239 -3.74 7.41 -12.04
CA VAL A 239 -2.43 7.22 -11.40
C VAL A 239 -1.83 8.56 -11.00
N GLY A 240 -1.77 9.53 -11.92
CA GLY A 240 -1.28 10.87 -11.65
C GLY A 240 -2.11 11.59 -10.58
N LEU A 241 -3.43 11.41 -10.61
CA LEU A 241 -4.33 11.92 -9.56
C LEU A 241 -4.09 11.24 -8.21
N ALA A 242 -3.83 9.93 -8.17
CA ALA A 242 -3.50 9.21 -6.95
C ALA A 242 -2.18 9.71 -6.33
N ILE A 243 -1.12 9.85 -7.14
CA ILE A 243 0.17 10.42 -6.69
C ILE A 243 -0.03 11.86 -6.18
N LYS A 244 -0.84 12.67 -6.87
CA LYS A 244 -1.21 14.02 -6.40
C LYS A 244 -1.95 14.00 -5.06
N LEU A 245 -2.90 13.09 -4.85
CA LEU A 245 -3.58 12.92 -3.55
C LEU A 245 -2.57 12.61 -2.45
N MET A 246 -1.66 11.67 -2.72
CA MET A 246 -0.62 11.24 -1.79
C MET A 246 0.31 12.40 -1.42
N LYS A 247 0.74 13.19 -2.41
CA LYS A 247 1.66 14.31 -2.28
C LYS A 247 1.02 15.51 -1.58
N ASP A 248 -0.11 16.01 -2.07
CA ASP A 248 -0.68 17.29 -1.62
C ASP A 248 -1.53 17.14 -0.36
N HIS A 249 -2.31 16.06 -0.27
CA HIS A 249 -3.33 15.87 0.78
C HIS A 249 -2.91 14.89 1.87
N TRP A 250 -2.31 13.75 1.53
CA TRP A 250 -1.78 12.82 2.54
C TRP A 250 -0.42 13.28 3.08
N ARG A 251 0.33 14.03 2.26
CA ARG A 251 1.71 14.49 2.47
C ARG A 251 2.66 13.38 2.86
N ILE A 252 2.61 12.32 2.05
CA ILE A 252 3.50 11.18 2.17
C ILE A 252 4.96 11.52 1.81
N MET A 253 5.20 12.66 1.15
CA MET A 253 6.54 13.15 0.79
C MET A 253 7.29 13.84 1.94
N GLU A 254 6.65 14.06 3.09
CA GLU A 254 7.17 14.84 4.23
C GLU A 254 7.28 13.97 5.51
N PRO A 255 8.25 14.18 6.42
CA PRO A 255 9.32 15.19 6.38
C PRO A 255 10.26 15.01 5.19
N ASN A 256 10.73 13.78 5.01
CA ASN A 256 11.74 13.45 4.01
C ASN A 256 11.08 12.84 2.77
N THR A 257 11.41 13.34 1.59
CA THR A 257 11.06 12.70 0.30
C THR A 257 11.79 11.37 0.18
N PRO A 258 11.14 10.30 -0.33
CA PRO A 258 11.83 9.03 -0.54
C PRO A 258 12.98 9.20 -1.53
N SER A 259 14.10 8.50 -1.29
CA SER A 259 15.16 8.39 -2.30
C SER A 259 15.09 7.08 -3.10
N LEU A 260 14.16 6.19 -2.76
CA LEU A 260 13.95 4.88 -3.37
C LEU A 260 12.50 4.42 -3.16
N ILE A 261 11.98 3.65 -4.12
CA ILE A 261 10.75 2.86 -3.99
C ILE A 261 11.11 1.37 -4.11
N ILE A 262 10.76 0.57 -3.10
CA ILE A 262 10.93 -0.88 -3.08
C ILE A 262 9.56 -1.52 -3.31
N SER A 263 9.33 -1.99 -4.52
CA SER A 263 8.14 -2.78 -4.86
C SER A 263 8.38 -4.24 -4.58
N VAL A 264 7.47 -4.92 -3.87
CA VAL A 264 7.60 -6.34 -3.53
C VAL A 264 6.41 -7.13 -4.10
N VAL A 265 6.72 -8.17 -4.87
CA VAL A 265 5.78 -9.17 -5.40
C VAL A 265 6.23 -10.57 -5.00
N GLY A 266 5.32 -11.54 -5.04
CA GLY A 266 5.71 -12.90 -4.71
C GLY A 266 4.62 -13.81 -4.18
N GLY A 267 5.08 -14.80 -3.40
CA GLY A 267 4.28 -15.86 -2.81
C GLY A 267 3.07 -15.35 -2.03
N ALA A 268 1.89 -15.84 -2.41
CA ALA A 268 0.60 -15.46 -1.83
C ALA A 268 0.10 -16.49 -0.82
N LYS A 269 -0.65 -17.49 -1.29
CA LYS A 269 -1.14 -18.61 -0.45
C LYS A 269 -0.05 -19.66 -0.31
N ASN A 270 -0.01 -20.33 0.84
CA ASN A 270 0.95 -21.38 1.21
C ASN A 270 2.44 -20.96 1.26
N PHE A 271 2.77 -19.69 0.98
CA PHE A 271 4.12 -19.17 1.16
C PHE A 271 4.54 -19.12 2.65
N LYS A 272 5.75 -19.60 2.93
CA LYS A 272 6.45 -19.49 4.22
C LYS A 272 7.95 -19.45 3.96
N LEU A 273 8.63 -18.40 4.43
CA LEU A 273 10.09 -18.44 4.58
C LEU A 273 10.48 -19.27 5.81
N ASN A 274 11.64 -19.92 5.76
CA ASN A 274 12.27 -20.48 6.95
C ASN A 274 12.83 -19.36 7.85
N GLY A 275 13.25 -19.68 9.08
CA GLY A 275 13.71 -18.68 10.07
C GLY A 275 14.81 -17.75 9.55
N LYS A 276 15.97 -18.33 9.16
CA LYS A 276 17.11 -17.56 8.64
C LYS A 276 16.74 -16.72 7.41
N MET A 277 16.03 -17.31 6.44
CA MET A 277 15.58 -16.58 5.24
C MET A 277 14.68 -15.39 5.59
N ARG A 278 13.73 -15.58 6.52
CA ARG A 278 12.84 -14.52 7.00
C ARG A 278 13.65 -13.40 7.64
N GLU A 279 14.56 -13.71 8.55
CA GLU A 279 15.39 -12.73 9.25
C GLU A 279 16.27 -11.94 8.27
N THR A 280 16.96 -12.62 7.33
CA THR A 280 17.76 -11.97 6.28
C THR A 280 16.91 -11.03 5.41
N PHE A 281 15.73 -11.48 4.98
CA PHE A 281 14.82 -10.68 4.16
C PHE A 281 14.25 -9.47 4.92
N GLN A 282 13.75 -9.66 6.14
CA GLN A 282 13.15 -8.61 6.95
C GLN A 282 14.18 -7.57 7.38
N SER A 283 15.34 -8.01 7.91
CA SER A 283 16.43 -7.12 8.33
C SER A 283 16.97 -6.30 7.15
N GLY A 284 17.25 -6.94 6.01
CA GLY A 284 17.71 -6.25 4.81
C GLY A 284 16.70 -5.24 4.25
N LEU A 285 15.40 -5.57 4.29
CA LEU A 285 14.34 -4.64 3.88
C LEU A 285 14.21 -3.44 4.83
N ILE A 286 14.35 -3.65 6.15
CA ILE A 286 14.39 -2.57 7.16
C ILE A 286 15.59 -1.67 6.91
N LYS A 287 16.80 -2.24 6.81
CA LYS A 287 18.06 -1.52 6.59
C LYS A 287 18.04 -0.69 5.31
N ALA A 288 17.61 -1.29 4.18
CA ALA A 288 17.43 -0.57 2.92
C ALA A 288 16.43 0.59 3.04
N SER A 289 15.28 0.34 3.70
CA SER A 289 14.22 1.35 3.81
C SER A 289 14.57 2.50 4.75
N GLN A 290 15.29 2.24 5.85
CA GLN A 290 15.74 3.27 6.78
C GLN A 290 16.85 4.12 6.17
N THR A 291 17.89 3.50 5.58
CA THR A 291 19.03 4.19 4.96
C THR A 291 18.62 5.10 3.80
N THR A 292 17.64 4.68 3.01
CA THR A 292 17.21 5.42 1.80
C THR A 292 15.88 6.18 1.97
N ASN A 293 15.27 6.14 3.16
CA ASN A 293 13.91 6.63 3.41
C ASN A 293 12.89 6.06 2.38
N ALA A 294 13.01 4.77 2.07
CA ALA A 294 12.25 4.16 0.99
C ALA A 294 10.75 4.08 1.29
N TRP A 295 9.94 4.07 0.23
CA TRP A 295 8.58 3.55 0.32
C TRP A 295 8.55 2.09 -0.09
N MET A 296 7.82 1.27 0.66
CA MET A 296 7.51 -0.10 0.28
C MET A 296 6.15 -0.15 -0.42
N ILE A 297 6.06 -0.85 -1.56
CA ILE A 297 4.80 -1.11 -2.27
C ILE A 297 4.52 -2.61 -2.28
N THR A 298 3.35 -3.02 -1.79
CA THR A 298 2.89 -4.42 -1.85
C THR A 298 1.40 -4.48 -2.18
N SER A 299 0.79 -5.67 -2.24
CA SER A 299 -0.66 -5.82 -2.38
C SER A 299 -1.47 -5.57 -1.10
N GLY A 300 -0.84 -5.22 0.04
CA GLY A 300 -1.52 -4.83 1.28
C GLY A 300 -2.29 -5.92 2.04
N PHE A 301 -2.22 -7.17 1.59
CA PHE A 301 -2.96 -8.29 2.20
C PHE A 301 -2.18 -8.96 3.34
N ASN A 302 -2.90 -9.46 4.35
CA ASN A 302 -2.32 -10.18 5.49
C ASN A 302 -1.99 -11.65 5.18
N MET A 303 -1.34 -11.91 4.05
CA MET A 303 -0.90 -13.24 3.64
C MET A 303 0.45 -13.19 2.91
N GLY A 304 1.14 -14.33 2.88
CA GLY A 304 2.33 -14.53 2.06
C GLY A 304 3.43 -13.50 2.30
N VAL A 305 4.15 -13.14 1.24
CA VAL A 305 5.24 -12.15 1.25
C VAL A 305 4.79 -10.80 1.81
N MET A 306 3.57 -10.36 1.48
CA MET A 306 3.04 -9.07 1.95
C MET A 306 2.86 -9.02 3.47
N LYS A 307 2.62 -10.16 4.11
CA LYS A 307 2.65 -10.28 5.57
C LYS A 307 4.07 -10.20 6.12
N GLU A 308 5.05 -10.83 5.49
CA GLU A 308 6.46 -10.73 5.90
C GLU A 308 6.99 -9.29 5.79
N VAL A 309 6.59 -8.55 4.74
CA VAL A 309 6.87 -7.11 4.61
C VAL A 309 6.16 -6.31 5.71
N GLY A 310 4.90 -6.61 6.04
CA GLY A 310 4.19 -5.97 7.16
C GLY A 310 4.90 -6.19 8.51
N LEU A 311 5.41 -7.39 8.76
CA LEU A 311 6.21 -7.69 9.95
C LEU A 311 7.52 -6.88 9.99
N ALA A 312 8.24 -6.78 8.87
CA ALA A 312 9.43 -5.95 8.74
C ALA A 312 9.14 -4.46 9.01
N VAL A 313 8.05 -3.93 8.44
CA VAL A 313 7.59 -2.55 8.70
C VAL A 313 7.34 -2.38 10.20
N ARG A 314 6.59 -3.28 10.83
CA ARG A 314 6.25 -3.21 12.26
C ARG A 314 7.46 -3.23 13.18
N GLU A 315 8.51 -3.98 12.82
CA GLU A 315 9.76 -4.07 13.57
C GLU A 315 10.65 -2.83 13.36
N GLY A 316 10.81 -2.39 12.11
CA GLY A 316 11.60 -1.20 11.76
C GLY A 316 10.88 0.14 11.95
N GLN A 317 9.64 0.15 12.45
CA GLN A 317 8.79 1.35 12.50
C GLN A 317 9.31 2.37 13.52
N SER A 318 9.83 3.48 13.02
CA SER A 318 10.01 4.70 13.80
C SER A 318 8.88 5.71 13.53
N PHE A 319 8.79 6.74 14.38
CA PHE A 319 7.91 7.88 14.18
C PHE A 319 8.68 9.18 14.42
N GLU A 320 8.45 10.17 13.57
CA GLU A 320 9.10 11.48 13.64
C GLU A 320 8.06 12.58 13.86
N TRP A 321 8.38 13.55 14.71
CA TRP A 321 7.64 14.79 14.82
C TRP A 321 8.21 15.83 13.87
N TYR A 322 7.52 16.07 12.76
CA TYR A 322 7.88 17.13 11.83
C TYR A 322 6.83 18.24 11.91
N LYS A 323 7.25 19.42 12.37
CA LYS A 323 6.34 20.53 12.70
C LYS A 323 5.29 20.05 13.73
N ASP A 324 4.00 20.26 13.48
CA ASP A 324 2.91 19.75 14.32
C ASP A 324 2.37 18.37 13.87
N ARG A 325 3.14 17.63 13.04
CA ARG A 325 2.70 16.40 12.35
C ARG A 325 3.43 15.18 12.91
N PHE A 326 2.70 14.11 13.19
CA PHE A 326 3.26 12.80 13.57
C PHE A 326 3.41 11.94 12.31
N ALA A 327 4.64 11.77 11.83
CA ALA A 327 4.97 11.07 10.60
C ALA A 327 5.44 9.63 10.85
N HIS A 328 5.11 8.72 9.93
CA HIS A 328 5.72 7.40 9.90
C HIS A 328 7.14 7.51 9.32
N GLY A 329 8.13 6.89 9.97
CA GLY A 329 9.48 6.75 9.42
C GLY A 329 9.50 5.79 8.22
N LEU A 330 8.99 4.56 8.40
CA LEU A 330 8.75 3.64 7.28
C LEU A 330 7.36 3.85 6.69
N ARG A 331 7.26 3.90 5.36
CA ARG A 331 5.99 4.11 4.65
C ARG A 331 5.72 2.93 3.74
N CYS A 332 4.76 2.10 4.14
CA CYS A 332 4.32 0.94 3.38
C CYS A 332 2.93 1.18 2.78
N ILE A 333 2.80 0.97 1.46
CA ILE A 333 1.63 1.27 0.64
C ILE A 333 1.07 -0.05 0.08
N GLY A 334 -0.20 -0.34 0.39
CA GLY A 334 -0.92 -1.49 -0.14
C GLY A 334 -1.75 -1.11 -1.36
N ILE A 335 -1.37 -1.57 -2.56
CA ILE A 335 -2.17 -1.41 -3.79
C ILE A 335 -2.94 -2.71 -4.03
N ALA A 336 -4.24 -2.71 -3.74
CA ALA A 336 -5.04 -3.92 -3.64
C ALA A 336 -6.31 -3.88 -4.52
N PRO A 337 -6.74 -5.00 -5.11
CA PRO A 337 -8.02 -5.06 -5.82
C PRO A 337 -9.20 -5.01 -4.84
N TRP A 338 -10.05 -4.00 -4.96
CA TRP A 338 -11.19 -3.74 -4.07
C TRP A 338 -12.11 -4.95 -3.91
N GLY A 339 -12.40 -5.65 -5.02
CA GLY A 339 -13.24 -6.84 -5.03
C GLY A 339 -12.70 -7.99 -4.15
N TYR A 340 -11.40 -8.05 -3.90
CA TYR A 340 -10.76 -9.12 -3.13
C TYR A 340 -10.53 -8.77 -1.64
N VAL A 341 -10.89 -7.57 -1.20
CA VAL A 341 -10.79 -7.15 0.21
C VAL A 341 -11.89 -7.82 1.04
N LYS A 342 -11.50 -8.60 2.05
CA LYS A 342 -12.43 -9.17 3.05
C LYS A 342 -13.03 -8.05 3.90
N ASN A 343 -14.29 -8.17 4.27
CA ASN A 343 -15.02 -7.18 5.10
C ASN A 343 -15.03 -5.73 4.55
N ARG A 344 -14.79 -5.52 3.24
CA ARG A 344 -14.73 -4.20 2.56
C ARG A 344 -15.87 -3.23 2.88
N ASN A 345 -17.05 -3.74 3.25
CA ASN A 345 -18.21 -2.94 3.61
C ASN A 345 -17.94 -2.02 4.83
N CYS A 346 -17.01 -2.36 5.74
CA CYS A 346 -16.63 -1.42 6.81
C CYS A 346 -15.81 -0.22 6.27
N LEU A 347 -15.30 -0.27 5.04
CA LEU A 347 -14.61 0.81 4.31
C LEU A 347 -15.53 1.57 3.33
N THR A 348 -16.83 1.25 3.29
CA THR A 348 -17.85 2.02 2.54
C THR A 348 -18.65 2.91 3.48
N ASP A 349 -18.89 4.17 3.12
CA ASP A 349 -19.89 4.99 3.81
C ASP A 349 -21.32 4.61 3.36
N HIS A 350 -21.96 3.73 4.13
CA HIS A 350 -23.38 3.39 3.95
C HIS A 350 -24.35 4.50 4.37
N THR A 351 -23.88 5.60 4.97
CA THR A 351 -24.74 6.76 5.25
C THR A 351 -24.91 7.66 4.02
N PHE A 352 -24.19 7.38 2.93
CA PHE A 352 -24.19 8.14 1.67
C PHE A 352 -24.06 9.65 1.88
N THR A 353 -23.39 10.04 2.96
CA THR A 353 -23.19 11.45 3.27
C THR A 353 -22.27 12.04 2.22
N VAL A 354 -22.44 13.33 1.95
CA VAL A 354 -21.69 14.06 0.92
C VAL A 354 -20.20 14.23 1.32
N GLU A 355 -19.74 13.59 2.40
CA GLU A 355 -18.42 13.72 2.99
C GLU A 355 -17.64 12.39 3.06
N GLY A 356 -18.30 11.23 2.83
CA GLY A 356 -17.68 9.91 2.95
C GLY A 356 -17.24 9.57 4.38
N LYS A 357 -16.33 8.59 4.55
CA LYS A 357 -15.72 8.29 5.86
C LYS A 357 -14.55 9.22 6.19
N PHE A 358 -14.75 10.52 5.98
CA PHE A 358 -13.74 11.52 6.24
C PHE A 358 -13.57 11.81 7.75
N ASP A 359 -14.66 12.18 8.44
CA ASP A 359 -14.63 12.43 9.88
C ASP A 359 -14.61 11.13 10.72
N LYS A 360 -15.25 10.08 10.17
CA LYS A 360 -15.44 8.77 10.81
C LYS A 360 -14.31 7.83 10.40
N ILE A 361 -13.41 7.52 11.34
CA ILE A 361 -12.39 6.50 11.14
C ILE A 361 -13.09 5.15 10.94
N ALA A 362 -12.74 4.44 9.86
CA ALA A 362 -13.28 3.12 9.55
C ALA A 362 -12.59 2.07 10.43
N GLU A 363 -13.34 1.40 11.30
CA GLU A 363 -12.82 0.29 12.09
C GLU A 363 -12.78 -0.99 11.23
N TYR A 364 -11.63 -1.64 11.19
CA TYR A 364 -11.38 -2.82 10.37
C TYR A 364 -10.80 -3.95 11.23
N ILE A 365 -11.55 -5.04 11.38
CA ILE A 365 -11.08 -6.25 12.06
C ILE A 365 -10.27 -7.08 11.06
N THR A 366 -8.96 -7.16 11.28
CA THR A 366 -8.08 -8.05 10.52
C THR A 366 -8.09 -9.47 11.10
N SER A 367 -7.59 -10.43 10.33
CA SER A 367 -7.52 -11.84 10.72
C SER A 367 -6.27 -12.49 10.12
N ASN A 368 -5.73 -13.48 10.82
CA ASN A 368 -4.69 -14.38 10.30
C ASN A 368 -5.28 -15.59 9.54
N VAL A 369 -6.61 -15.76 9.54
CA VAL A 369 -7.27 -16.90 8.88
C VAL A 369 -7.54 -16.58 7.41
N ILE A 370 -6.82 -17.26 6.53
CA ILE A 370 -6.96 -17.16 5.07
C ILE A 370 -7.81 -18.32 4.58
N GLU A 371 -8.97 -18.00 4.00
CA GLU A 371 -9.90 -19.00 3.47
C GLU A 371 -9.65 -19.26 1.97
N HIS A 372 -9.69 -20.53 1.56
CA HIS A 372 -9.56 -20.89 0.15
C HIS A 372 -10.69 -20.28 -0.69
N ALA A 373 -10.36 -19.84 -1.90
CA ALA A 373 -11.27 -19.20 -2.87
C ALA A 373 -12.11 -18.01 -2.36
N LYS A 374 -11.71 -17.33 -1.27
CA LYS A 374 -12.41 -16.17 -0.70
C LYS A 374 -11.53 -14.90 -0.65
N PRO A 375 -12.14 -13.71 -0.47
CA PRO A 375 -11.46 -12.46 -0.15
C PRO A 375 -10.49 -12.57 1.04
N VAL A 376 -9.45 -11.75 1.03
CA VAL A 376 -8.34 -11.81 1.99
C VAL A 376 -8.34 -10.56 2.90
N PRO A 377 -8.06 -10.70 4.21
CA PRO A 377 -7.97 -9.57 5.11
C PRO A 377 -6.75 -8.68 4.81
N LEU A 378 -6.89 -7.37 5.03
CA LEU A 378 -5.80 -6.39 4.95
C LEU A 378 -4.79 -6.57 6.10
N ASN A 379 -3.51 -6.33 5.82
CA ASN A 379 -2.45 -6.32 6.84
C ASN A 379 -2.50 -5.01 7.65
N SER A 380 -2.33 -5.09 8.96
CA SER A 380 -2.46 -3.95 9.89
C SER A 380 -1.25 -3.03 9.95
N ASP A 381 -0.11 -3.49 9.44
CA ASP A 381 1.19 -2.82 9.55
C ASP A 381 1.48 -1.92 8.33
N HIS A 382 0.56 -1.88 7.37
CA HIS A 382 0.60 -0.95 6.23
C HIS A 382 0.05 0.43 6.59
N THR A 383 0.72 1.47 6.08
CA THR A 383 0.45 2.88 6.43
C THR A 383 -0.56 3.56 5.50
N HIS A 384 -0.66 3.09 4.25
CA HIS A 384 -1.49 3.68 3.21
C HIS A 384 -2.07 2.58 2.31
N PHE A 385 -3.28 2.79 1.77
CA PHE A 385 -3.95 1.86 0.88
C PHE A 385 -4.55 2.55 -0.36
N ILE A 386 -4.36 1.95 -1.53
CA ILE A 386 -5.06 2.29 -2.76
C ILE A 386 -5.84 1.05 -3.20
N PHE A 387 -7.16 1.15 -3.22
CA PHE A 387 -8.04 0.10 -3.68
C PHE A 387 -8.43 0.34 -5.14
N VAL A 388 -7.96 -0.53 -6.03
CA VAL A 388 -8.28 -0.49 -7.46
C VAL A 388 -9.55 -1.31 -7.69
N ASP A 389 -10.57 -0.69 -8.27
CA ASP A 389 -11.89 -1.26 -8.47
C ASP A 389 -12.18 -1.45 -9.96
N ASP A 390 -12.44 -2.70 -10.34
CA ASP A 390 -12.79 -3.15 -11.69
C ASP A 390 -14.28 -3.54 -11.81
N GLY A 391 -15.07 -3.31 -10.75
CA GLY A 391 -16.50 -3.64 -10.70
C GLY A 391 -16.82 -5.10 -10.39
N TYR A 392 -15.81 -5.98 -10.36
CA TYR A 392 -15.98 -7.38 -9.95
C TYR A 392 -15.73 -7.55 -8.45
N ARG A 393 -16.21 -8.66 -7.90
CA ARG A 393 -16.17 -8.96 -6.47
C ARG A 393 -15.70 -10.39 -6.25
N ASN A 394 -14.99 -10.61 -5.15
CA ASN A 394 -14.46 -11.90 -4.69
C ASN A 394 -13.43 -12.56 -5.64
N LEU A 395 -12.86 -11.78 -6.58
CA LEU A 395 -11.79 -12.17 -7.50
C LEU A 395 -10.56 -11.25 -7.31
N TYR A 396 -9.36 -11.80 -7.44
CA TYR A 396 -8.11 -11.02 -7.51
C TYR A 396 -7.81 -10.72 -8.99
N ARG A 397 -8.07 -9.48 -9.42
CA ARG A 397 -7.88 -9.01 -10.81
C ARG A 397 -7.91 -7.47 -10.85
N GLY A 398 -7.56 -6.87 -11.99
CA GLY A 398 -7.69 -5.43 -12.24
C GLY A 398 -6.60 -4.53 -11.62
N VAL A 399 -5.74 -5.05 -10.75
CA VAL A 399 -4.73 -4.25 -10.02
C VAL A 399 -3.37 -4.13 -10.73
N ALA A 400 -2.99 -5.11 -11.54
CA ALA A 400 -1.62 -5.23 -12.08
C ALA A 400 -1.23 -4.04 -12.99
N GLN A 401 -2.10 -3.66 -13.93
CA GLN A 401 -1.85 -2.56 -14.85
C GLN A 401 -1.79 -1.20 -14.13
N PHE A 402 -2.67 -0.96 -13.16
CA PHE A 402 -2.59 0.23 -12.29
C PHE A 402 -1.25 0.28 -11.56
N ARG A 403 -0.84 -0.82 -10.91
CA ARG A 403 0.42 -0.91 -10.15
C ARG A 403 1.63 -0.63 -11.05
N ALA A 404 1.72 -1.30 -12.20
CA ALA A 404 2.84 -1.12 -13.12
C ALA A 404 2.93 0.32 -13.68
N ARG A 405 1.79 0.98 -13.93
CA ARG A 405 1.76 2.40 -14.33
C ARG A 405 2.08 3.34 -13.16
N PHE A 406 1.64 3.03 -11.95
CA PHE A 406 1.96 3.79 -10.74
C PHE A 406 3.46 3.77 -10.43
N GLU A 407 4.08 2.60 -10.46
CA GLU A 407 5.52 2.43 -10.29
C GLU A 407 6.32 3.15 -11.39
N LYS A 408 5.92 2.99 -12.66
CA LYS A 408 6.51 3.72 -13.78
C LYS A 408 6.42 5.25 -13.58
N LYS A 409 5.27 5.77 -13.16
CA LYS A 409 5.04 7.21 -12.96
C LYS A 409 5.88 7.79 -11.81
N LEU A 410 6.19 7.00 -10.79
CA LEU A 410 7.15 7.37 -9.74
C LEU A 410 8.59 7.41 -10.29
N SER A 411 8.97 6.43 -11.13
CA SER A 411 10.28 6.33 -11.78
C SER A 411 10.52 7.39 -12.86
N ASP A 412 9.48 7.77 -13.60
CA ASP A 412 9.59 8.72 -14.71
C ASP A 412 10.17 10.08 -14.23
N PRO A 413 11.11 10.69 -14.98
CA PRO A 413 11.70 11.97 -14.60
C PRO A 413 10.67 13.09 -14.41
N ILE A 414 10.97 14.04 -13.52
CA ILE A 414 10.12 15.23 -13.27
C ILE A 414 9.82 16.00 -14.56
N LYS A 415 10.77 16.06 -15.52
CA LYS A 415 10.58 16.67 -16.85
C LYS A 415 9.47 16.00 -17.69
N LYS A 416 9.14 14.73 -17.43
CA LYS A 416 8.02 13.97 -18.03
C LYS A 416 6.77 13.96 -17.14
N GLY A 417 6.76 14.74 -16.06
CA GLY A 417 5.67 14.76 -15.08
C GLY A 417 5.56 13.48 -14.25
N GLY A 418 6.66 12.76 -14.04
CA GLY A 418 6.78 11.77 -12.95
C GLY A 418 7.44 12.40 -11.71
N GLU A 419 7.88 11.57 -10.77
CA GLU A 419 8.53 12.04 -9.53
C GLU A 419 10.06 11.86 -9.54
N GLY A 420 10.63 11.11 -10.49
CA GLY A 420 12.08 10.89 -10.64
C GLY A 420 12.72 10.10 -9.49
N ILE A 421 11.94 9.26 -8.78
CA ILE A 421 12.42 8.44 -7.67
C ILE A 421 12.76 7.06 -8.22
N PRO A 422 13.98 6.52 -8.03
CA PRO A 422 14.31 5.18 -8.52
C PRO A 422 13.36 4.14 -7.89
N VAL A 423 12.96 3.16 -8.70
CA VAL A 423 12.09 2.05 -8.30
C VAL A 423 12.84 0.74 -8.54
N VAL A 424 12.71 -0.21 -7.63
CA VAL A 424 13.17 -1.59 -7.80
C VAL A 424 12.04 -2.56 -7.48
N LEU A 425 11.92 -3.65 -8.24
CA LEU A 425 11.02 -4.76 -7.93
C LEU A 425 11.82 -5.89 -7.26
N ILE A 426 11.29 -6.46 -6.17
CA ILE A 426 11.80 -7.67 -5.54
C ILE A 426 10.78 -8.79 -5.73
N VAL A 427 11.22 -9.91 -6.29
CA VAL A 427 10.42 -11.13 -6.51
C VAL A 427 10.82 -12.19 -5.49
N VAL A 428 9.88 -12.56 -4.61
CA VAL A 428 10.08 -13.55 -3.55
C VAL A 428 9.12 -14.72 -3.76
N GLU A 429 9.63 -15.91 -4.07
CA GLU A 429 8.82 -17.05 -4.53
C GLU A 429 7.98 -16.66 -5.76
N GLY A 430 6.66 -16.57 -5.65
CA GLY A 430 5.75 -16.16 -6.72
C GLY A 430 5.21 -17.30 -7.59
N GLY A 431 4.00 -17.09 -8.11
CA GLY A 431 3.43 -17.88 -9.20
C GLY A 431 3.53 -17.15 -10.55
N ARG A 432 2.69 -17.55 -11.52
CA ARG A 432 2.57 -16.90 -12.84
C ARG A 432 2.51 -15.38 -12.76
N ASP A 433 1.68 -14.85 -11.86
CA ASP A 433 1.44 -13.40 -11.76
C ASP A 433 2.73 -12.64 -11.41
N ALA A 434 3.62 -13.23 -10.61
CA ALA A 434 4.91 -12.62 -10.27
C ALA A 434 5.91 -12.60 -11.44
N ILE A 435 5.81 -13.55 -12.38
CA ILE A 435 6.59 -13.55 -13.63
C ILE A 435 6.09 -12.43 -14.55
N GLU A 436 4.77 -12.22 -14.62
CA GLU A 436 4.18 -11.17 -15.45
C GLU A 436 4.41 -9.77 -14.84
N ASP A 437 4.34 -9.63 -13.51
CA ASP A 437 4.75 -8.41 -12.79
C ASP A 437 6.22 -8.08 -13.10
N ALA A 438 7.13 -9.07 -13.01
CA ALA A 438 8.55 -8.89 -13.33
C ALA A 438 8.79 -8.47 -14.79
N LYS A 439 8.12 -9.13 -15.74
CA LYS A 439 8.14 -8.77 -17.17
C LYS A 439 7.68 -7.33 -17.38
N THR A 440 6.54 -6.95 -16.80
CA THR A 440 5.96 -5.61 -16.96
C THR A 440 6.86 -4.52 -16.36
N SER A 441 7.48 -4.79 -15.20
CA SER A 441 8.48 -3.90 -14.59
C SER A 441 9.70 -3.75 -15.51
N LEU A 442 10.24 -4.83 -16.05
CA LEU A 442 11.35 -4.79 -17.02
C LEU A 442 10.98 -4.04 -18.30
N GLU A 443 9.78 -4.21 -18.84
CA GLU A 443 9.25 -3.43 -19.97
C GLU A 443 9.22 -1.93 -19.67
N HIS A 444 8.85 -1.55 -18.45
CA HIS A 444 8.89 -0.17 -17.94
C HIS A 444 10.29 0.33 -17.53
N ASN A 445 11.35 -0.48 -17.72
CA ASN A 445 12.72 -0.21 -17.30
C ASN A 445 12.86 0.01 -15.77
N ILE A 446 12.13 -0.79 -15.00
CA ILE A 446 12.30 -0.95 -13.56
C ILE A 446 13.15 -2.20 -13.31
N PRO A 447 14.31 -2.10 -12.64
CA PRO A 447 15.16 -3.26 -12.34
C PRO A 447 14.49 -4.26 -11.40
N VAL A 448 14.87 -5.53 -11.53
CA VAL A 448 14.24 -6.66 -10.80
C VAL A 448 15.30 -7.49 -10.05
N ILE A 449 15.10 -7.65 -8.75
CA ILE A 449 15.86 -8.56 -7.89
C ILE A 449 15.07 -9.87 -7.73
N LEU A 450 15.73 -10.98 -7.98
CA LEU A 450 15.20 -12.34 -7.81
C LEU A 450 15.78 -12.94 -6.53
N CYS A 451 14.93 -13.24 -5.54
CA CYS A 451 15.38 -13.89 -4.31
C CYS A 451 15.51 -15.42 -4.54
N GLU A 452 16.64 -15.86 -5.10
CA GLU A 452 16.90 -17.28 -5.36
C GLU A 452 17.00 -18.08 -4.05
N GLY A 453 16.39 -19.27 -4.05
CA GLY A 453 16.24 -20.14 -2.89
C GLY A 453 14.89 -20.00 -2.21
N THR A 454 13.99 -19.16 -2.74
CA THR A 454 12.62 -18.98 -2.21
C THR A 454 11.56 -19.80 -2.95
N GLY A 455 11.92 -20.45 -4.07
CA GLY A 455 11.07 -21.36 -4.82
C GLY A 455 10.34 -20.74 -6.01
N ARG A 456 9.68 -21.61 -6.78
CA ARG A 456 8.71 -21.27 -7.85
C ARG A 456 9.20 -20.16 -8.78
N ALA A 457 8.48 -19.04 -8.95
CA ALA A 457 8.79 -18.06 -10.00
C ALA A 457 10.18 -17.40 -9.85
N ALA A 458 10.60 -17.05 -8.63
CA ALA A 458 11.91 -16.48 -8.35
C ALA A 458 13.03 -17.43 -8.80
N ASP A 459 12.95 -18.72 -8.42
CA ASP A 459 13.96 -19.72 -8.79
C ASP A 459 13.91 -20.09 -10.28
N ILE A 460 12.72 -20.11 -10.91
CA ILE A 460 12.58 -20.30 -12.36
C ILE A 460 13.27 -19.17 -13.14
N LEU A 461 13.07 -17.92 -12.71
CA LEU A 461 13.69 -16.75 -13.33
C LEU A 461 15.21 -16.71 -13.06
N ALA A 462 15.67 -17.05 -11.86
CA ALA A 462 17.09 -17.12 -11.52
C ALA A 462 17.82 -18.24 -12.29
N TYR A 463 17.17 -19.40 -12.44
CA TYR A 463 17.67 -20.50 -13.28
C TYR A 463 17.80 -20.08 -14.75
N ALA A 464 16.78 -19.40 -15.30
CA ALA A 464 16.76 -18.91 -16.66
C ALA A 464 17.78 -17.78 -16.92
N TYR A 465 17.99 -16.89 -15.94
CA TYR A 465 19.06 -15.87 -15.98
C TYR A 465 20.45 -16.51 -16.11
N THR A 466 20.69 -17.59 -15.37
CA THR A 466 21.97 -18.28 -15.34
C THR A 466 22.17 -19.21 -16.55
N ASN A 467 21.10 -19.80 -17.08
CA ASN A 467 21.14 -20.85 -18.11
C ASN A 467 20.24 -20.52 -19.33
N PRO A 468 20.47 -19.39 -20.04
CA PRO A 468 19.54 -18.88 -21.07
C PRO A 468 19.25 -19.87 -22.20
N ASP A 469 20.23 -20.69 -22.59
CA ASP A 469 20.10 -21.65 -23.68
C ASP A 469 19.30 -22.92 -23.31
N THR A 470 18.99 -23.13 -22.03
CA THR A 470 18.36 -24.39 -21.54
C THR A 470 16.82 -24.38 -21.58
N GLY A 471 16.25 -23.91 -22.69
CA GLY A 471 14.80 -23.75 -22.87
C GLY A 471 13.96 -24.98 -22.49
N THR A 472 14.42 -26.19 -22.82
CA THR A 472 13.74 -27.46 -22.49
C THR A 472 13.62 -27.69 -20.98
N LYS A 473 14.65 -27.35 -20.20
CA LYS A 473 14.65 -27.52 -18.74
C LYS A 473 13.85 -26.43 -18.04
N ILE A 474 13.91 -25.18 -18.53
CA ILE A 474 13.03 -24.10 -18.07
C ILE A 474 11.55 -24.49 -18.30
N ARG A 475 11.20 -25.01 -19.48
CA ARG A 475 9.85 -25.52 -19.76
C ARG A 475 9.45 -26.65 -18.81
N LYS A 476 10.37 -27.55 -18.44
CA LYS A 476 10.11 -28.61 -17.43
C LYS A 476 9.80 -28.03 -16.05
N LEU A 477 10.60 -27.08 -15.56
CA LEU A 477 10.37 -26.41 -14.26
C LEU A 477 9.02 -25.66 -14.24
N ILE A 478 8.66 -24.99 -15.35
CA ILE A 478 7.35 -24.36 -15.50
C ILE A 478 6.24 -25.41 -15.45
N LYS A 479 6.38 -26.55 -16.15
CA LYS A 479 5.41 -27.66 -16.08
C LYS A 479 5.24 -28.17 -14.66
N GLU A 480 6.33 -28.45 -13.95
CA GLU A 480 6.30 -28.93 -12.56
C GLU A 480 5.53 -27.94 -11.65
N ALA A 481 5.84 -26.64 -11.73
CA ALA A 481 5.13 -25.60 -10.98
C ALA A 481 3.65 -25.42 -11.39
N TYR A 482 3.30 -25.71 -12.65
CA TYR A 482 1.90 -25.70 -13.12
C TYR A 482 1.11 -26.91 -12.63
N PHE A 483 1.71 -28.11 -12.60
CA PHE A 483 1.03 -29.33 -12.17
C PHE A 483 0.74 -29.34 -10.66
N GLU A 484 1.58 -28.69 -9.84
CA GLU A 484 1.26 -28.42 -8.43
C GLU A 484 -0.01 -27.56 -8.24
N LEU A 485 -0.40 -26.77 -9.25
CA LEU A 485 -1.47 -25.77 -9.12
C LEU A 485 -2.87 -26.26 -9.52
N LYS A 486 -3.06 -27.37 -10.24
CA LYS A 486 -4.37 -28.07 -10.35
C LYS A 486 -4.36 -29.41 -11.09
N LEU A 487 -4.99 -30.41 -10.47
CA LEU A 487 -5.46 -31.67 -11.06
C LEU A 487 -7.01 -31.74 -11.10
N ALA A 488 -7.68 -30.58 -11.19
CA ALA A 488 -9.09 -30.42 -10.81
C ALA A 488 -10.08 -30.22 -11.98
N ASP A 489 -9.71 -30.59 -13.20
CA ASP A 489 -10.59 -30.51 -14.38
C ASP A 489 -10.29 -31.68 -15.34
N LYS A 490 -10.39 -32.91 -14.84
CA LYS A 490 -10.16 -34.14 -15.63
C LYS A 490 -11.26 -34.40 -16.67
N ASP A 491 -12.37 -33.68 -16.58
CA ASP A 491 -13.59 -33.89 -17.37
C ASP A 491 -13.72 -32.89 -18.55
N ASP A 492 -12.83 -31.89 -18.66
CA ASP A 492 -12.77 -30.99 -19.83
C ASP A 492 -11.77 -31.54 -20.88
N PRO A 493 -12.22 -31.98 -22.07
CA PRO A 493 -11.32 -32.48 -23.12
C PRO A 493 -10.39 -31.41 -23.70
N LYS A 494 -10.53 -30.13 -23.32
CA LYS A 494 -9.61 -29.03 -23.65
C LYS A 494 -8.68 -28.64 -22.50
N ALA A 495 -8.72 -29.32 -21.35
CA ALA A 495 -7.89 -29.00 -20.19
C ALA A 495 -6.38 -29.08 -20.49
N GLU A 496 -5.95 -30.14 -21.18
CA GLU A 496 -4.54 -30.34 -21.54
C GLU A 496 -4.02 -29.26 -22.50
N GLN A 497 -4.80 -28.92 -23.52
CA GLN A 497 -4.47 -27.84 -24.46
C GLN A 497 -4.34 -26.50 -23.73
N LYS A 498 -5.34 -26.13 -22.90
CA LYS A 498 -5.31 -24.90 -22.08
C LYS A 498 -4.10 -24.85 -21.13
N ALA A 499 -3.70 -26.00 -20.58
CA ALA A 499 -2.53 -26.10 -19.72
C ALA A 499 -1.25 -25.85 -20.52
N GLU A 500 -1.06 -26.51 -21.67
CA GLU A 500 0.12 -26.33 -22.52
C GLU A 500 0.20 -24.90 -23.09
N ASP A 501 -0.92 -24.30 -23.48
CA ASP A 501 -1.02 -22.89 -23.88
C ASP A 501 -0.63 -21.97 -22.71
N GLY A 502 -1.05 -22.27 -21.48
CA GLY A 502 -0.62 -21.55 -20.27
C GLY A 502 0.88 -21.64 -20.02
N ILE A 503 1.46 -22.84 -20.15
CA ILE A 503 2.89 -23.12 -20.02
C ILE A 503 3.69 -22.37 -21.10
N ASN A 504 3.23 -22.40 -22.35
CA ASN A 504 3.81 -21.64 -23.47
C ASN A 504 3.86 -20.14 -23.15
N ASN A 505 2.73 -19.56 -22.73
CA ASN A 505 2.65 -18.14 -22.39
C ASN A 505 3.64 -17.75 -21.27
N VAL A 506 3.76 -18.56 -20.21
CA VAL A 506 4.73 -18.30 -19.13
C VAL A 506 6.17 -18.47 -19.60
N PHE A 507 6.45 -19.45 -20.47
CA PHE A 507 7.78 -19.64 -21.05
C PHE A 507 8.23 -18.45 -21.91
N GLU A 508 7.32 -17.87 -22.73
CA GLU A 508 7.62 -16.64 -23.46
C GLU A 508 7.75 -15.42 -22.55
N SER A 509 6.96 -15.30 -21.47
CA SER A 509 7.18 -14.22 -20.48
C SER A 509 8.54 -14.36 -19.78
N VAL A 510 8.99 -15.58 -19.44
CA VAL A 510 10.34 -15.82 -18.89
C VAL A 510 11.43 -15.40 -19.88
N LYS A 511 11.33 -15.79 -21.16
CA LYS A 511 12.28 -15.33 -22.20
C LYS A 511 12.32 -13.80 -22.31
N SER A 512 11.16 -13.14 -22.28
CA SER A 512 11.05 -11.68 -22.34
C SER A 512 11.80 -11.01 -21.18
N CYS A 513 11.71 -11.57 -19.97
CA CYS A 513 12.52 -11.11 -18.83
C CYS A 513 14.02 -11.26 -19.10
N ILE A 514 14.47 -12.45 -19.53
CA ILE A 514 15.92 -12.72 -19.73
C ILE A 514 16.51 -11.88 -20.88
N ALA A 515 15.72 -11.44 -21.85
CA ALA A 515 16.17 -10.49 -22.88
C ALA A 515 16.66 -9.15 -22.30
N LYS A 516 16.24 -8.76 -21.09
CA LYS A 516 16.75 -7.59 -20.34
C LYS A 516 17.66 -7.97 -19.16
N LYS A 517 18.50 -9.02 -19.32
CA LYS A 517 19.41 -9.55 -18.27
C LYS A 517 20.19 -8.49 -17.47
N TYR A 518 20.66 -7.42 -18.10
CA TYR A 518 21.38 -6.32 -17.43
C TYR A 518 20.57 -5.59 -16.35
N MET A 519 19.23 -5.64 -16.41
CA MET A 519 18.30 -5.07 -15.41
C MET A 519 17.86 -6.06 -14.33
N ILE A 520 18.35 -7.29 -14.38
CA ILE A 520 18.05 -8.33 -13.39
C ILE A 520 19.28 -8.53 -12.50
N SER A 521 19.06 -8.79 -11.21
CA SER A 521 20.08 -9.36 -10.33
C SER A 521 19.51 -10.48 -9.47
N ILE A 522 20.40 -11.35 -8.99
CA ILE A 522 20.05 -12.50 -8.17
C ILE A 522 20.55 -12.24 -6.75
N PHE A 523 19.63 -12.27 -5.79
CA PHE A 523 19.93 -12.24 -4.37
C PHE A 523 19.82 -13.65 -3.80
N HIS A 524 20.92 -14.23 -3.32
CA HIS A 524 20.94 -15.59 -2.82
C HIS A 524 20.64 -15.62 -1.31
N ILE A 525 19.35 -15.71 -0.96
CA ILE A 525 18.84 -15.58 0.42
C ILE A 525 19.45 -16.56 1.45
N ASN A 526 20.07 -17.66 0.98
CA ASN A 526 20.71 -18.68 1.82
C ASN A 526 22.17 -18.34 2.18
N LYS A 527 22.84 -17.50 1.39
CA LYS A 527 24.22 -17.06 1.62
C LYS A 527 24.25 -15.92 2.65
N ASN A 528 25.44 -15.44 2.99
CA ASN A 528 25.63 -14.27 3.86
C ASN A 528 25.66 -12.98 3.01
N GLU A 529 24.76 -12.88 2.03
CA GLU A 529 24.56 -11.68 1.20
C GLU A 529 23.55 -10.76 1.90
N GLU A 530 23.75 -9.44 1.80
CA GLU A 530 22.84 -8.44 2.38
C GLU A 530 21.89 -7.88 1.30
N LEU A 531 20.58 -7.98 1.54
CA LEU A 531 19.56 -7.54 0.58
C LEU A 531 19.62 -6.03 0.31
N ASP A 532 19.97 -5.21 1.31
CA ASP A 532 20.11 -3.77 1.12
C ASP A 532 21.26 -3.44 0.16
N SER A 533 22.41 -4.11 0.31
CA SER A 533 23.55 -3.94 -0.59
C SER A 533 23.17 -4.32 -2.04
N GLU A 534 22.42 -5.39 -2.24
CA GLU A 534 21.96 -5.81 -3.58
C GLU A 534 20.92 -4.86 -4.20
N ILE A 535 20.02 -4.29 -3.38
CA ILE A 535 19.06 -3.25 -3.78
C ILE A 535 19.76 -2.01 -4.34
N LEU A 536 20.89 -1.61 -3.76
CA LEU A 536 21.61 -0.42 -4.20
C LEU A 536 22.51 -0.74 -5.41
N LYS A 537 23.16 -1.91 -5.43
CA LYS A 537 23.98 -2.38 -6.57
C LYS A 537 23.19 -2.44 -7.89
N ILE A 538 21.98 -3.02 -7.88
CA ILE A 538 21.18 -3.15 -9.13
C ILE A 538 20.76 -1.80 -9.72
N LEU A 539 20.60 -0.76 -8.89
CA LEU A 539 20.27 0.61 -9.33
C LEU A 539 21.47 1.32 -9.98
N LEU A 540 22.69 0.92 -9.60
CA LEU A 540 23.94 1.43 -10.14
C LEU A 540 24.45 0.59 -11.34
N LYS A 541 23.90 -0.61 -11.55
CA LYS A 541 24.26 -1.54 -12.64
C LYS A 541 24.08 -0.91 -14.02
N ALA A 542 25.12 -0.96 -14.84
CA ALA A 542 25.10 -0.50 -16.22
C ALA A 542 24.46 -1.54 -17.16
N LYS A 543 23.95 -1.06 -18.31
CA LYS A 543 23.91 -1.89 -19.52
C LYS A 543 25.33 -1.92 -20.08
N ASP A 544 25.80 -3.08 -20.52
CA ASP A 544 27.16 -3.24 -21.05
C ASP A 544 27.42 -2.25 -22.21
N GLY A 545 28.45 -1.41 -22.04
CA GLY A 545 28.80 -0.30 -22.92
C GLY A 545 29.27 0.94 -22.15
N GLU A 546 29.69 1.99 -22.85
CA GLU A 546 30.05 3.26 -22.22
C GLU A 546 28.79 3.96 -21.66
N VAL A 547 28.69 4.03 -20.33
CA VAL A 547 27.66 4.82 -19.65
C VAL A 547 28.01 6.31 -19.78
N PRO A 548 27.11 7.17 -20.29
CA PRO A 548 27.32 8.61 -20.36
C PRO A 548 27.77 9.17 -19.02
N GLU A 549 28.71 10.12 -19.03
CA GLU A 549 29.30 10.68 -17.82
C GLU A 549 28.24 11.27 -16.87
N GLU A 550 27.21 11.91 -17.42
CA GLU A 550 26.04 12.39 -16.65
C GLU A 550 25.37 11.28 -15.84
N GLN A 551 25.15 10.10 -16.43
CA GLN A 551 24.52 8.96 -15.76
C GLN A 551 25.44 8.32 -14.72
N ARG A 552 26.76 8.29 -14.97
CA ARG A 552 27.75 7.87 -13.95
C ARG A 552 27.76 8.82 -12.76
N LEU A 553 27.70 10.13 -13.01
CA LEU A 553 27.64 11.16 -11.97
C LEU A 553 26.31 11.12 -11.19
N GLU A 554 25.17 10.89 -11.84
CA GLU A 554 23.88 10.70 -11.15
C GLU A 554 23.90 9.46 -10.24
N ARG A 555 24.51 8.36 -10.69
CA ARG A 555 24.70 7.13 -9.91
C ARG A 555 25.60 7.35 -8.69
N LEU A 556 26.74 8.03 -8.87
CA LEU A 556 27.63 8.38 -7.76
C LEU A 556 26.93 9.31 -6.75
N LYS A 557 26.20 10.33 -7.22
CA LYS A 557 25.37 11.20 -6.37
C LYS A 557 24.33 10.42 -5.58
N LEU A 558 23.76 9.35 -6.17
CA LEU A 558 22.78 8.50 -5.52
C LEU A 558 23.43 7.65 -4.41
N ALA A 559 24.58 7.02 -4.67
CA ALA A 559 25.34 6.28 -3.65
C ALA A 559 25.80 7.18 -2.48
N LEU A 560 26.27 8.39 -2.78
CA LEU A 560 26.61 9.41 -1.77
C LEU A 560 25.39 9.87 -0.96
N LYS A 561 24.22 10.05 -1.59
CA LYS A 561 22.96 10.40 -0.92
C LYS A 561 22.48 9.32 0.05
N TRP A 562 22.87 8.06 -0.19
CA TRP A 562 22.56 6.92 0.67
C TRP A 562 23.60 6.67 1.76
N ASP A 563 24.66 7.48 1.86
CA ASP A 563 25.77 7.30 2.81
C ASP A 563 26.45 5.92 2.71
N ARG A 564 26.54 5.39 1.47
CA ARG A 564 27.15 4.08 1.16
C ARG A 564 28.45 4.23 0.39
N ALA A 565 29.48 4.67 1.12
CA ALA A 565 30.83 4.84 0.58
C ALA A 565 31.45 3.54 0.05
N ASP A 566 31.08 2.39 0.63
CA ASP A 566 31.46 1.05 0.19
C ASP A 566 30.94 0.73 -1.22
N ILE A 567 29.69 1.10 -1.51
CA ILE A 567 29.07 0.90 -2.83
C ILE A 567 29.52 1.99 -3.83
N ALA A 568 29.88 3.19 -3.35
CA ALA A 568 30.43 4.25 -4.19
C ALA A 568 31.88 4.00 -4.64
N GLN A 569 32.59 3.08 -3.97
CA GLN A 569 33.96 2.67 -4.29
C GLN A 569 34.02 1.52 -5.31
N GLU A 570 32.95 0.74 -5.42
CA GLU A 570 32.77 -0.41 -6.34
C GLU A 570 32.30 0.04 -7.75
#